data_AF-A0A380H0T8-F1
#
_entry.id   AF-A0A380H0T8-F1
#
_cell.length_a   1.000
_cell.length_b   1.000
_cell.length_c   1.000
_cell.angle_alpha   90.00
_cell.angle_beta   90.00
_cell.angle_gamma   90.00
#
_symmetry.space_group_name_H-M   'P 1'
#
loop_
_entity.id
_entity.type
_entity.pdbx_description
1 polymer ?
#
loop_
_entity_poly.entity_id
_entity_poly.type
_entity_poly.pdbx_seq_one_letter_code
_entity_poly.pdbx_strand_id
1 'polypeptide(L)'
;MTIYNINFGIGWASSDVEYAQAYKAQLLRELNYPIKFVFLDFIQSENIQTLTSNIGFKDDEVIWLYQYFSDIKIAPTTYTLDDLMSELGNEVTRQEHDDKVLRLYLNNNQTVVT
;
A
#
# COMPACT_ATOMS: atom_id res chain seq x y z
N MET A 1 20.00 19.54 -1.14
CA MET A 1 20.52 18.23 -0.67
C MET A 1 19.33 17.41 -0.20
N THR A 2 19.23 16.14 -0.55
CA THR A 2 18.13 15.24 -0.14
C THR A 2 18.73 14.07 0.62
N ILE A 3 18.14 13.71 1.78
CA ILE A 3 18.62 12.62 2.61
C ILE A 3 17.82 11.36 2.28
N TYR A 4 18.50 10.32 1.79
CA TYR A 4 17.90 9.03 1.49
C TYR A 4 18.21 8.04 2.61
N ASN A 5 17.16 7.44 3.17
CA ASN A 5 17.23 6.40 4.18
C ASN A 5 16.76 5.10 3.53
N ILE A 6 17.51 4.02 3.67
CA ILE A 6 17.21 2.75 3.00
C ILE A 6 16.92 1.71 4.08
N ASN A 7 15.81 1.01 3.95
CA ASN A 7 15.43 -0.15 4.76
C ASN A 7 14.99 -1.30 3.86
N PHE A 8 15.03 -2.52 4.38
CA PHE A 8 14.56 -3.69 3.66
C PHE A 8 13.04 -3.66 3.53
N GLY A 9 12.28 -3.68 4.62
CA GLY A 9 10.81 -3.77 4.57
C GLY A 9 10.11 -2.99 5.67
N ILE A 10 8.79 -3.14 5.73
CA ILE A 10 7.91 -2.58 6.76
C ILE A 10 6.68 -3.48 6.89
N GLY A 11 6.07 -3.52 8.07
CA GLY A 11 4.86 -4.30 8.33
C GLY A 11 4.06 -3.76 9.51
N TRP A 12 2.89 -4.35 9.79
CA TRP A 12 2.05 -3.96 10.93
C TRP A 12 2.78 -4.10 12.27
N ALA A 13 3.47 -5.23 12.48
CA ALA A 13 4.35 -5.46 13.61
C ALA A 13 5.78 -5.05 13.25
N SER A 14 5.98 -3.75 13.02
CA SER A 14 7.29 -3.16 12.75
C SER A 14 8.24 -3.31 13.94
N SER A 15 9.53 -3.41 13.66
CA SER A 15 10.59 -3.50 14.68
C SER A 15 11.08 -2.11 15.11
N ASP A 16 11.95 -2.07 16.11
CA ASP A 16 12.58 -0.82 16.61
C ASP A 16 13.30 -0.04 15.50
N VAL A 17 13.75 -0.71 14.42
CA VAL A 17 14.41 -0.07 13.29
C VAL A 17 13.45 0.88 12.55
N GLU A 18 12.24 0.43 12.25
CA GLU A 18 11.25 1.24 11.53
C GLU A 18 10.76 2.41 12.41
N TYR A 19 10.58 2.18 13.71
CA TYR A 19 10.25 3.26 14.65
C TYR A 19 11.37 4.29 14.77
N ALA A 20 12.64 3.87 14.79
CA ALA A 20 13.78 4.79 14.77
C ALA A 20 13.82 5.62 13.47
N GLN A 21 13.46 5.02 12.33
CA GLN A 21 13.35 5.74 11.06
C GLN A 21 12.20 6.76 11.07
N ALA A 22 11.03 6.40 11.62
CA ALA A 22 9.90 7.31 11.77
C ALA A 22 10.25 8.49 12.70
N TYR A 23 10.92 8.24 13.81
CA TYR A 23 11.42 9.28 14.72
C TYR A 23 12.44 10.20 14.02
N LYS A 24 13.38 9.61 13.27
CA LYS A 24 14.34 10.37 12.45
C LYS A 24 13.63 11.24 11.41
N ALA A 25 12.53 10.76 10.82
CA ALA A 25 11.72 11.54 9.88
C ALA A 25 11.16 12.80 10.54
N GLN A 26 10.60 12.68 11.75
CA GLN A 26 10.07 13.82 12.51
C GLN A 26 11.14 14.90 12.72
N LEU A 27 12.31 14.52 13.23
CA LEU A 27 13.41 15.45 13.47
C LEU A 27 13.90 16.13 12.19
N LEU A 28 14.05 15.38 11.09
CA LEU A 28 14.55 15.94 9.83
C LEU A 28 13.53 16.88 9.16
N ARG A 29 12.22 16.64 9.35
CA ARG A 29 11.16 17.56 8.92
C ARG A 29 11.24 18.90 9.66
N GLU A 30 11.47 18.89 10.97
CA GLU A 30 11.64 20.12 11.77
C GLU A 30 12.83 20.97 11.28
N LEU A 31 13.87 20.31 10.80
CA LEU A 31 15.05 20.95 10.23
C LEU A 31 14.88 21.34 8.74
N ASN A 32 13.70 21.15 8.15
CA ASN A 32 13.38 21.44 6.75
C ASN A 32 14.30 20.75 5.73
N TYR A 33 14.82 19.56 6.05
CA TYR A 33 15.55 18.76 5.06
C TYR A 33 14.58 17.97 4.17
N PRO A 34 14.76 17.97 2.84
CA PRO A 34 14.10 17.00 1.98
C PRO A 34 14.56 15.57 2.34
N ILE A 35 13.62 14.68 2.64
CA ILE A 35 13.91 13.30 3.05
C ILE A 35 13.17 12.30 2.18
N LYS A 36 13.79 11.12 1.98
CA LYS A 36 13.20 9.96 1.32
C LYS A 36 13.49 8.70 2.11
N PHE A 37 12.50 7.80 2.21
CA PHE A 37 12.60 6.47 2.82
C PHE A 37 12.37 5.42 1.74
N VAL A 38 13.40 4.65 1.45
CA VAL A 38 13.43 3.64 0.39
C VAL A 38 13.22 2.27 1.01
N PHE A 39 12.20 1.54 0.54
CA PHE A 39 11.92 0.16 0.92
C PHE A 39 12.24 -0.78 -0.25
N LEU A 40 13.00 -1.84 0.03
CA LEU A 40 13.57 -2.73 -0.98
C LEU A 40 12.79 -4.03 -1.17
N ASP A 41 12.06 -4.48 -0.15
CA ASP A 41 11.32 -5.73 -0.16
C ASP A 41 10.02 -5.61 -0.98
N PHE A 42 9.55 -6.75 -1.48
CA PHE A 42 8.31 -6.82 -2.22
C PHE A 42 7.14 -7.10 -1.28
N ILE A 43 6.43 -6.03 -0.89
CA ILE A 43 5.30 -6.07 0.05
C ILE A 43 4.03 -6.44 -0.72
N GLN A 44 3.59 -7.69 -0.60
CA GLN A 44 2.45 -8.23 -1.34
C GLN A 44 1.12 -8.21 -0.56
N SER A 45 1.19 -8.38 0.76
CA SER A 45 0.00 -8.66 1.57
C SER A 45 -0.82 -7.42 1.92
N GLU A 46 -0.28 -6.22 1.71
CA GLU A 46 -0.89 -4.96 2.09
C GLU A 46 -0.42 -3.84 1.16
N ASN A 47 -1.20 -2.78 1.03
CA ASN A 47 -0.72 -1.56 0.37
C ASN A 47 0.41 -0.93 1.22
N ILE A 48 1.57 -0.67 0.62
CA ILE A 48 2.71 -0.04 1.32
C ILE A 48 2.36 1.32 1.93
N GLN A 49 1.46 2.08 1.30
CA GLN A 49 1.01 3.38 1.84
C GLN A 49 0.32 3.20 3.18
N THR A 50 -0.52 2.18 3.34
CA THR A 50 -1.19 1.85 4.61
C THR A 50 -0.16 1.62 5.71
N LEU A 51 0.87 0.82 5.44
CA LEU A 51 1.92 0.49 6.40
C LEU A 51 2.78 1.70 6.79
N THR A 52 3.17 2.49 5.80
CA THR A 52 4.04 3.66 6.00
C THR A 52 3.30 4.82 6.67
N SER A 53 2.04 5.04 6.33
CA SER A 53 1.18 6.01 7.02
C SER A 53 0.91 5.60 8.46
N ASN A 54 0.74 4.31 8.74
CA ASN A 54 0.50 3.82 10.10
C ASN A 54 1.63 4.17 11.08
N ILE A 55 2.89 4.23 10.60
CA ILE A 55 4.05 4.62 11.42
C ILE A 55 4.41 6.11 11.31
N GLY A 56 3.68 6.88 10.48
CA GLY A 56 3.81 8.34 10.39
C GLY A 56 4.78 8.86 9.33
N PHE A 57 5.10 8.06 8.31
CA PHE A 57 5.71 8.58 7.08
C PHE A 57 4.68 9.35 6.25
N LYS A 58 5.13 10.37 5.51
CA LYS A 58 4.29 11.03 4.52
C LYS A 58 4.47 10.35 3.16
N ASP A 59 3.40 10.25 2.38
CA ASP A 59 3.41 9.56 1.08
C ASP A 59 4.50 10.11 0.14
N ASP A 60 4.71 11.43 0.15
CA ASP A 60 5.72 12.09 -0.66
C ASP A 60 7.15 11.84 -0.19
N GLU A 61 7.37 11.24 0.99
CA GLU A 61 8.67 10.84 1.51
C GLU A 61 8.98 9.37 1.21
N VAL A 62 8.00 8.57 0.78
CA VAL A 62 8.17 7.13 0.56
C VAL A 62 8.61 6.83 -0.87
N ILE A 63 9.59 5.95 -1.00
CA ILE A 63 9.98 5.31 -2.27
C ILE A 63 9.90 3.81 -2.06
N TRP A 64 9.05 3.14 -2.85
CA TRP A 64 9.06 1.69 -2.93
C TRP A 64 9.77 1.26 -4.20
N LEU A 65 10.79 0.40 -4.08
CA LEU A 65 11.63 -0.03 -5.21
C LEU A 65 10.80 -0.47 -6.42
N TYR A 66 9.78 -1.30 -6.19
CA TYR A 66 8.96 -1.89 -7.25
C TYR A 66 7.99 -0.90 -7.90
N GLN A 67 7.56 0.12 -7.16
CA GLN A 67 6.66 1.15 -7.70
C GLN A 67 7.42 2.34 -8.32
N TYR A 68 8.69 2.55 -7.95
CA TYR A 68 9.50 3.70 -8.37
C TYR A 68 9.66 3.84 -9.88
N PHE A 69 9.62 2.74 -10.62
CA PHE A 69 9.74 2.73 -12.08
C PHE A 69 8.42 2.97 -12.81
N SER A 70 7.33 3.23 -12.07
CA SER A 70 6.02 3.63 -12.62
C SER A 70 5.75 5.11 -12.39
N ASP A 71 4.70 5.63 -13.02
CA ASP A 71 4.15 6.96 -12.75
C ASP A 71 3.15 6.98 -11.57
N ILE A 72 2.77 5.80 -11.06
CA ILE A 72 1.82 5.62 -9.96
C ILE A 72 2.43 6.13 -8.65
N LYS A 73 1.69 7.00 -7.94
CA LYS A 73 2.13 7.58 -6.66
C LYS A 73 1.81 6.66 -5.49
N ILE A 74 2.61 6.76 -4.43
CA ILE A 74 2.25 6.20 -3.12
C ILE A 74 0.96 6.88 -2.68
N ALA A 75 -0.10 6.09 -2.47
CA ALA A 75 -1.43 6.58 -2.15
C ALA A 75 -2.25 5.48 -1.45
N PRO A 76 -3.24 5.85 -0.61
CA PRO A 76 -4.16 4.88 -0.04
C PRO A 76 -4.99 4.20 -1.13
N THR A 77 -5.39 2.96 -0.87
CA THR A 77 -6.32 2.25 -1.74
C THR A 77 -7.68 2.95 -1.72
N THR A 78 -8.17 3.34 -2.88
CA THR A 78 -9.47 4.00 -3.06
C THR A 78 -10.41 3.23 -3.99
N TYR A 79 -9.90 2.20 -4.67
CA TYR A 79 -10.68 1.33 -5.55
C TYR A 79 -11.68 0.50 -4.74
N THR A 80 -12.95 0.56 -5.12
CA THR A 80 -14.07 -0.03 -4.38
C THR A 80 -14.57 -1.33 -5.00
N LEU A 81 -15.45 -2.04 -4.28
CA LEU A 81 -16.16 -3.20 -4.81
C LEU A 81 -17.11 -2.83 -5.97
N ASP A 82 -17.69 -1.63 -5.93
CA ASP A 82 -18.56 -1.15 -7.00
C ASP A 82 -17.77 -0.87 -8.28
N ASP A 83 -16.57 -0.28 -8.15
CA ASP A 83 -15.65 -0.08 -9.28
C ASP A 83 -15.32 -1.43 -9.93
N LEU A 84 -14.91 -2.41 -9.11
CA LEU A 84 -14.65 -3.78 -9.56
C LEU A 84 -15.83 -4.37 -10.32
N MET A 85 -17.03 -4.36 -9.71
CA MET A 85 -18.23 -4.93 -10.32
C MET A 85 -18.61 -4.26 -11.64
N SER A 86 -18.34 -2.96 -11.78
CA SER A 86 -18.58 -2.22 -13.03
C SER A 86 -17.62 -2.61 -14.17
N GLU A 87 -16.41 -3.06 -13.84
CA GLU A 87 -15.33 -3.38 -14.78
C GLU A 87 -15.25 -4.87 -15.16
N LEU A 88 -15.93 -5.77 -14.42
CA LEU A 88 -15.90 -7.22 -14.66
C LEU A 88 -16.47 -7.65 -16.04
N GLY A 89 -17.21 -6.78 -16.71
CA GLY A 89 -17.74 -6.99 -18.07
C GLY A 89 -18.78 -8.10 -18.23
N ASN A 90 -19.07 -8.85 -17.16
CA ASN A 90 -20.08 -9.91 -17.11
C ASN A 90 -21.01 -9.66 -15.92
N GLU A 91 -22.25 -10.14 -16.02
CA GLU A 91 -23.22 -10.01 -14.93
C GLU A 91 -22.82 -10.89 -13.74
N VAL A 92 -22.80 -10.29 -12.55
CA VAL A 92 -22.62 -11.00 -11.28
C VAL A 92 -23.91 -11.75 -10.97
N THR A 93 -23.91 -13.07 -11.16
CA THR A 93 -25.09 -13.92 -10.95
C THR A 93 -25.33 -14.26 -9.49
N ARG A 94 -24.27 -14.24 -8.66
CA ARG A 94 -24.35 -14.56 -7.23
C ARG A 94 -23.19 -13.90 -6.48
N GLN A 95 -23.47 -13.49 -5.25
CA GLN A 95 -22.48 -12.98 -4.30
C GLN A 95 -22.51 -13.82 -3.03
N GLU A 96 -21.35 -14.10 -2.47
CA GLU A 96 -21.20 -14.81 -1.20
C GLU A 96 -20.19 -14.08 -0.34
N HIS A 97 -20.60 -13.74 0.89
CA HIS A 97 -19.77 -12.99 1.82
C HIS A 97 -19.34 -13.91 2.97
N ASP A 98 -18.03 -13.99 3.18
CA ASP A 98 -17.38 -14.84 4.17
C ASP A 98 -16.38 -13.99 4.98
N ASP A 99 -16.88 -13.39 6.06
CA ASP A 99 -16.18 -12.43 6.92
C ASP A 99 -15.58 -11.23 6.15
N LYS A 100 -14.29 -11.29 5.81
CA LYS A 100 -13.56 -10.24 5.07
C LYS A 100 -13.46 -10.53 3.57
N VAL A 101 -14.03 -11.63 3.10
CA VAL A 101 -13.90 -12.10 1.72
C VAL A 101 -15.25 -12.01 1.03
N LEU A 102 -15.29 -11.35 -0.14
CA LEU A 102 -16.45 -11.31 -1.02
C LEU A 102 -16.15 -12.14 -2.27
N ARG A 103 -16.93 -13.21 -2.50
CA ARG A 103 -16.85 -14.03 -3.70
C ARG A 103 -17.94 -13.61 -4.68
N LEU A 104 -17.54 -13.24 -5.89
CA LEU A 104 -18.42 -12.86 -6.99
C LEU A 104 -18.43 -14.00 -8.02
N TYR A 105 -19.62 -14.55 -8.29
CA TYR A 105 -19.83 -15.60 -9.29
C TYR A 105 -20.39 -14.99 -10.58
N LEU A 106 -19.75 -15.30 -11.70
CA LEU A 106 -20.06 -14.79 -13.03
C LEU A 106 -20.44 -15.97 -13.96
N ASN A 107 -21.16 -15.69 -15.05
CA ASN A 107 -21.46 -16.64 -16.12
C ASN A 107 -22.05 -17.97 -15.60
N ASN A 108 -23.08 -17.91 -14.76
CA ASN A 108 -23.71 -19.09 -14.13
C ASN A 108 -22.71 -19.97 -13.34
N ASN A 109 -21.87 -19.34 -12.51
CA ASN A 109 -20.87 -19.98 -11.63
C ASN A 109 -19.67 -20.64 -12.35
N GLN A 110 -19.40 -20.29 -13.61
CA GLN A 110 -18.21 -20.78 -14.32
C GLN A 110 -16.93 -20.01 -13.96
N THR A 111 -17.06 -18.77 -13.49
CA THR A 111 -15.94 -17.91 -13.12
C THR A 111 -16.19 -17.32 -11.74
N VAL A 112 -15.16 -17.31 -10.90
CA VAL A 112 -15.19 -16.76 -9.54
C VAL A 112 -14.09 -15.73 -9.40
N VAL A 113 -14.46 -14.55 -8.90
CA VAL A 113 -13.55 -13.49 -8.48
C VAL A 113 -13.64 -13.38 -6.95
N THR A 114 -12.51 -13.23 -6.28
CA THR A 114 -12.39 -13.17 -4.81
C THR A 114 -11.50 -12.00 -4.42
#